data_AF-X6P043-F1
#
_entry.id   AF-X6P043-F1
#
_cell.length_a   1.000
_cell.length_b   1.000
_cell.length_c   1.000
_cell.angle_alpha   90.00
_cell.angle_beta   90.00
_cell.angle_gamma   90.00
#
_symmetry.space_group_name_H-M   'P 1'
#
loop_
_entity.id
_entity.type
_entity.pdbx_description
1 polymer ?
#
loop_
_entity_poly.entity_id
_entity_poly.type
_entity_poly.pdbx_seq_one_letter_code
_entity_poly.pdbx_strand_id
1 'polypeptide(L)'
;MELQQPNKKNVCSRNNKNLSTIQNNSCSACVCTHMFIYQKDLKNKVECHGLKAPKIKSLFSEYWKEEWKDLDYPTQYELAICCLRDPYMESQHIGMLLLEKTNGHSDDWKLISTDLKAVLTENCATWATCDGISKVLRLLIKRHGKECASTIKAWKSEDRHIWVQRASCVSFVCIAKHGDFEYRYIMFFFFIWLKMAKRYNDVIMEIASECINNNERFVQLGVGWVLRELSLVDRNRVVAFIKENYAKFSREGLRYAIEKMPGNIRKELMDYEKPTKTKSRKRNLKTATATDV
;
A
#
# COMPACT_ATOMS: atom_id res chain seq x y z
N MET A 1 65.11 8.44 20.61
CA MET A 1 65.12 9.24 19.38
C MET A 1 64.19 8.54 18.40
N GLU A 2 62.95 9.01 18.26
CA GLU A 2 62.58 10.12 17.37
C GLU A 2 62.50 9.63 15.91
N LEU A 3 61.44 9.81 15.13
CA LEU A 3 60.44 10.88 15.12
C LEU A 3 59.15 10.47 14.39
N GLN A 4 58.10 11.22 14.73
CA GLN A 4 56.76 11.25 14.17
C GLN A 4 56.68 11.84 12.74
N GLN A 5 55.47 11.75 12.18
CA GLN A 5 54.91 12.19 10.87
C GLN A 5 55.36 13.57 10.30
N PRO A 6 54.95 13.87 9.04
CA PRO A 6 53.84 14.83 8.92
C PRO A 6 52.78 14.52 7.83
N ASN A 7 51.53 14.53 8.28
CA ASN A 7 50.32 15.19 7.75
C ASN A 7 50.45 16.01 6.43
N LYS A 8 49.57 15.78 5.44
CA LYS A 8 49.09 16.81 4.48
C LYS A 8 47.76 16.44 3.79
N LYS A 9 46.73 17.18 4.22
CA LYS A 9 45.48 17.62 3.56
C LYS A 9 45.37 17.38 2.04
N ASN A 10 44.19 16.93 1.59
CA ASN A 10 43.58 17.30 0.30
C ASN A 10 42.06 17.37 0.53
N VAL A 11 41.51 18.53 0.93
CA VAL A 11 40.93 19.56 0.03
C VAL A 11 39.94 18.96 -0.98
N CYS A 12 38.67 19.10 -0.62
CA CYS A 12 37.52 18.98 -1.48
C CYS A 12 37.67 19.92 -2.69
N SER A 13 37.59 19.39 -3.90
CA SER A 13 37.24 20.19 -5.08
C SER A 13 36.26 19.41 -5.95
N ARG A 14 35.15 20.09 -6.25
CA ARG A 14 34.14 19.73 -7.25
C ARG A 14 34.83 19.66 -8.62
N ASN A 15 34.54 18.64 -9.42
CA ASN A 15 33.98 18.79 -10.77
C ASN A 15 33.88 17.47 -11.54
N ASN A 16 32.67 17.24 -12.06
CA ASN A 16 32.31 16.59 -13.33
C ASN A 16 33.43 15.94 -14.14
N LYS A 17 33.33 14.62 -14.39
CA LYS A 17 33.57 13.98 -15.71
C LYS A 17 32.76 12.68 -15.89
N ASN A 18 31.68 12.82 -16.65
CA ASN A 18 31.18 12.00 -17.76
C ASN A 18 31.13 10.46 -17.68
N LEU A 19 29.88 9.97 -17.77
CA LEU A 19 29.38 8.60 -17.98
C LEU A 19 29.59 8.06 -19.42
N SER A 20 30.56 8.56 -20.18
CA SER A 20 30.71 8.21 -21.61
C SER A 20 31.40 6.86 -21.89
N THR A 21 31.37 5.90 -20.96
CA THR A 21 32.02 4.58 -21.14
C THR A 21 31.08 3.42 -20.81
N ILE A 22 29.77 3.61 -20.99
CA ILE A 22 28.76 2.55 -20.80
C ILE A 22 27.99 2.34 -22.11
N GLN A 23 28.72 2.09 -23.19
CA GLN A 23 28.09 1.70 -24.47
C GLN A 23 28.50 0.32 -24.97
N ASN A 24 29.38 -0.39 -24.29
CA ASN A 24 29.76 -1.74 -24.71
C ASN A 24 29.81 -2.66 -23.49
N ASN A 25 28.66 -3.22 -23.13
CA ASN A 25 28.52 -4.65 -22.88
C ASN A 25 27.07 -4.99 -22.48
N SER A 26 26.46 -5.82 -23.31
CA SER A 26 25.16 -6.44 -23.18
C SER A 26 25.03 -7.24 -21.87
N CYS A 27 24.38 -6.68 -20.85
CA CYS A 27 23.73 -7.44 -19.79
C CYS A 27 22.77 -6.52 -19.00
N SER A 28 21.54 -6.98 -18.73
CA SER A 28 20.50 -6.27 -17.95
C SER A 28 20.84 -6.06 -16.46
N ALA A 29 22.12 -6.16 -16.10
CA ALA A 29 22.64 -6.07 -14.74
C ALA A 29 23.30 -4.72 -14.38
N CYS A 30 23.32 -3.72 -15.28
CA CYS A 30 24.16 -2.52 -15.08
C CYS A 30 23.45 -1.25 -14.57
N VAL A 31 22.12 -1.23 -14.37
CA VAL A 31 21.41 0.00 -13.95
C VAL A 31 21.40 0.22 -12.43
N CYS A 32 21.85 -0.75 -11.62
CA CYS A 32 21.75 -0.67 -10.14
C CYS A 32 23.02 -0.24 -9.40
N THR A 33 24.10 0.16 -10.08
CA THR A 33 25.33 0.56 -9.37
C THR A 33 25.45 2.08 -9.35
N HIS A 34 25.24 2.68 -8.17
CA HIS A 34 25.92 3.85 -7.59
C HIS A 34 24.96 4.78 -6.82
N MET A 35 24.81 4.55 -5.51
CA MET A 35 24.47 5.62 -4.57
C MET A 35 24.95 5.22 -3.15
N PHE A 36 25.64 6.09 -2.40
CA PHE A 36 26.25 5.73 -1.11
C PHE A 36 25.87 6.71 0.02
N ILE A 37 25.61 6.10 1.20
CA ILE A 37 25.65 6.60 2.59
C ILE A 37 24.49 7.51 3.09
N TYR A 38 23.63 6.96 3.98
CA TYR A 38 23.59 7.21 5.45
C TYR A 38 22.37 6.48 6.09
N GLN A 39 22.58 5.77 7.21
CA GLN A 39 21.55 5.02 7.93
C GLN A 39 21.08 5.75 9.21
N LYS A 40 19.77 5.90 9.37
CA LYS A 40 19.13 5.93 10.69
C LYS A 40 17.65 5.55 10.59
N ASP A 41 17.22 4.67 11.50
CA ASP A 41 15.82 4.33 11.85
C ASP A 41 15.12 3.14 11.17
N LEU A 42 15.81 2.35 10.35
CA LEU A 42 15.30 1.05 9.89
C LEU A 42 16.02 -0.05 10.67
N LYS A 43 15.29 -0.76 11.54
CA LYS A 43 15.82 -1.89 12.31
C LYS A 43 16.41 -2.96 11.36
N ASN A 44 17.72 -2.92 11.13
CA ASN A 44 18.64 -3.97 10.65
C ASN A 44 18.19 -4.95 9.54
N LYS A 45 17.25 -4.60 8.64
CA LYS A 45 16.80 -5.54 7.58
C LYS A 45 16.61 -4.92 6.20
N VAL A 46 16.96 -3.66 6.02
CA VAL A 46 16.60 -2.92 4.80
C VAL A 46 17.81 -2.16 4.29
N GLU A 47 18.21 -2.46 3.07
CA GLU A 47 19.30 -1.76 2.41
C GLU A 47 18.81 -0.41 1.91
N CYS A 48 19.61 0.63 2.16
CA CYS A 48 19.31 1.97 1.69
C CYS A 48 20.59 2.74 1.40
N HIS A 49 20.50 3.60 0.40
CA HIS A 49 21.56 4.53 0.02
C HIS A 49 21.52 5.83 0.84
N GLY A 50 20.46 6.06 1.62
CA GLY A 50 20.28 7.23 2.48
C GLY A 50 19.55 8.40 1.80
N LEU A 51 18.88 8.16 0.67
CA LEU A 51 18.19 9.25 -0.04
C LEU A 51 16.80 9.48 0.51
N LYS A 52 16.49 10.75 0.72
CA LYS A 52 15.12 11.14 1.04
C LYS A 52 14.26 11.12 -0.22
N ALA A 53 12.98 10.79 -0.04
CA ALA A 53 11.99 10.73 -1.12
C ALA A 53 12.00 11.93 -2.09
N PRO A 54 12.17 13.20 -1.66
CA PRO A 54 12.25 14.32 -2.60
C PRO A 54 13.46 14.24 -3.55
N LYS A 55 14.62 13.77 -3.08
CA LYS A 55 15.80 13.60 -3.92
C LYS A 55 15.62 12.46 -4.91
N ILE A 56 15.04 11.34 -4.48
CA ILE A 56 14.69 10.21 -5.36
C ILE A 56 13.77 10.69 -6.50
N LYS A 57 12.71 11.44 -6.17
CA LYS A 57 11.78 12.00 -7.17
C LYS A 57 12.44 12.99 -8.12
N SER A 58 13.37 13.81 -7.61
CA SER A 58 14.17 14.72 -8.44
C SER A 58 15.01 13.95 -9.44
N LEU A 59 15.74 12.92 -9.00
CA LEU A 59 16.56 12.08 -9.86
C LEU A 59 15.69 11.35 -10.88
N PHE A 60 14.59 10.73 -10.44
CA PHE A 60 13.63 10.11 -11.35
C PHE A 60 13.15 11.05 -12.44
N SER A 61 12.86 12.31 -12.11
CA SER A 61 12.36 13.30 -13.09
C SER A 61 13.43 13.70 -14.11
N GLU A 62 14.69 13.74 -13.69
CA GLU A 62 15.86 14.01 -14.54
C GLU A 62 16.06 12.88 -15.55
N TYR A 63 16.25 11.64 -15.07
CA TYR A 63 16.40 10.45 -15.92
C TYR A 63 15.19 10.19 -16.81
N TRP A 64 13.97 10.41 -16.30
CA TRP A 64 12.76 10.32 -17.12
C TRP A 64 12.80 11.29 -18.29
N LYS A 65 13.21 12.53 -18.07
CA LYS A 65 13.22 13.57 -19.10
C LYS A 65 14.31 13.33 -20.14
N GLU A 66 15.47 12.84 -19.72
CA GLU A 66 16.67 12.71 -20.55
C GLU A 66 16.71 11.41 -21.33
N GLU A 67 16.28 10.30 -20.72
CA GLU A 67 16.53 8.96 -21.27
C GLU A 67 15.28 8.08 -21.25
N TRP A 68 14.61 7.93 -20.10
CA TRP A 68 13.66 6.82 -19.93
C TRP A 68 12.31 7.03 -20.64
N LYS A 69 11.86 8.27 -20.87
CA LYS A 69 10.58 8.53 -21.56
C LYS A 69 10.58 8.05 -23.02
N ASP A 70 11.76 7.98 -23.64
CA ASP A 70 11.93 7.67 -25.07
C ASP A 70 12.20 6.17 -25.29
N LEU A 71 12.40 5.40 -24.22
CA LEU A 71 12.44 3.94 -24.26
C LEU A 71 11.05 3.37 -24.61
N ASP A 72 11.03 2.20 -25.26
CA ASP A 72 9.79 1.49 -25.48
C ASP A 72 9.18 0.97 -24.16
N TYR A 73 7.87 0.71 -24.18
CA TYR A 73 7.16 0.27 -22.98
C TYR A 73 7.72 -1.03 -22.38
N PRO A 74 8.05 -2.08 -23.16
CA PRO A 74 8.67 -3.29 -22.62
C PRO A 74 9.96 -3.01 -21.84
N THR A 75 10.85 -2.16 -22.36
CA THR A 75 12.09 -1.80 -21.67
C THR A 75 11.81 -0.98 -20.41
N GLN A 76 10.88 -0.02 -20.45
CA GLN A 76 10.48 0.74 -19.26
C GLN A 76 9.90 -0.18 -18.18
N TYR A 77 9.11 -1.17 -18.57
CA TYR A 77 8.53 -2.15 -17.67
C TYR A 77 9.60 -3.07 -17.06
N GLU A 78 10.49 -3.63 -17.87
CA GLU A 78 11.60 -4.46 -17.39
C GLU A 78 12.48 -3.69 -16.41
N LEU A 79 12.85 -2.45 -16.74
CA LEU A 79 13.60 -1.58 -15.83
C LEU A 79 12.88 -1.41 -14.49
N ALA A 80 11.57 -1.19 -14.52
CA ALA A 80 10.78 -1.02 -13.31
C ALA A 80 10.74 -2.28 -12.44
N ILE A 81 10.58 -3.46 -13.03
CA ILE A 81 10.59 -4.74 -12.32
C ILE A 81 11.99 -5.04 -11.76
N CYS A 82 13.06 -4.75 -12.50
CA CYS A 82 14.43 -4.87 -12.03
C CYS A 82 14.69 -3.98 -10.80
N CYS A 83 14.29 -2.70 -10.87
CA CYS A 83 14.39 -1.78 -9.73
C CYS A 83 13.58 -2.25 -8.50
N LEU A 84 12.42 -2.88 -8.71
CA LEU A 84 11.60 -3.42 -7.62
C LEU A 84 12.20 -4.67 -6.94
N ARG A 85 12.98 -5.46 -7.67
CA ARG A 85 13.66 -6.66 -7.15
C ARG A 85 14.97 -6.34 -6.44
N ASP A 86 15.47 -5.13 -6.62
CA ASP A 86 16.68 -4.64 -5.97
C ASP A 86 16.49 -4.54 -4.44
N PRO A 87 17.53 -4.85 -3.63
CA PRO A 87 17.43 -4.81 -2.17
C PRO A 87 17.35 -3.39 -1.60
N TYR A 88 17.76 -2.36 -2.36
CA TYR A 88 17.76 -0.98 -1.90
C TYR A 88 16.39 -0.33 -2.06
N MET A 89 15.84 0.24 -0.98
CA MET A 89 14.52 0.87 -1.02
C MET A 89 14.43 2.05 -1.99
N GLU A 90 15.53 2.76 -2.22
CA GLU A 90 15.59 3.84 -3.20
C GLU A 90 15.34 3.32 -4.61
N SER A 91 15.96 2.20 -4.98
CA SER A 91 15.75 1.49 -6.24
C SER A 91 14.29 1.04 -6.34
N GLN A 92 13.75 0.42 -5.29
CA GLN A 92 12.34 0.00 -5.27
C GLN A 92 11.40 1.20 -5.47
N HIS A 93 11.71 2.36 -4.89
CA HIS A 93 10.94 3.59 -5.10
C HIS A 93 11.00 4.10 -6.53
N ILE A 94 12.16 4.01 -7.20
CA ILE A 94 12.28 4.31 -8.63
C ILE A 94 11.40 3.36 -9.44
N GLY A 95 11.42 2.05 -9.16
CA GLY A 95 10.58 1.06 -9.83
C GLY A 95 9.08 1.36 -9.67
N MET A 96 8.64 1.74 -8.47
CA MET A 96 7.26 2.19 -8.22
C MET A 96 6.92 3.46 -9.03
N LEU A 97 7.82 4.45 -9.08
CA LEU A 97 7.62 5.67 -9.85
C LEU A 97 7.53 5.40 -11.35
N LEU A 98 8.36 4.49 -11.89
CA LEU A 98 8.30 4.04 -13.28
C LEU A 98 6.92 3.44 -13.57
N LEU A 99 6.48 2.44 -12.79
CA LEU A 99 5.16 1.82 -12.99
C LEU A 99 3.99 2.78 -12.79
N GLU A 100 4.10 3.77 -11.89
CA GLU A 100 3.09 4.83 -11.75
C GLU A 100 3.06 5.75 -12.98
N LYS A 101 4.23 6.07 -13.54
CA LYS A 101 4.37 6.95 -14.71
C LYS A 101 3.93 6.28 -16.00
N THR A 102 4.18 4.98 -16.14
CA THR A 102 3.90 4.19 -17.35
C THR A 102 2.55 3.50 -17.32
N ASN A 103 1.79 3.58 -16.21
CA ASN A 103 0.48 2.94 -15.92
C ASN A 103 -0.68 3.26 -16.90
N GLY A 104 -0.34 3.74 -18.09
CA GLY A 104 -1.19 4.10 -19.19
C GLY A 104 -1.10 3.19 -20.42
N HIS A 105 -0.09 2.32 -20.57
CA HIS A 105 0.24 1.76 -21.89
C HIS A 105 -0.05 0.28 -22.13
N SER A 106 -0.17 -0.56 -21.09
CA SER A 106 -0.35 -2.00 -21.30
C SER A 106 -1.69 -2.52 -20.77
N ASP A 107 -2.29 -3.41 -21.55
CA ASP A 107 -3.46 -4.20 -21.16
C ASP A 107 -3.07 -5.46 -20.37
N ASP A 108 -1.78 -5.70 -20.15
CA ASP A 108 -1.20 -6.88 -19.49
C ASP A 108 -1.19 -6.76 -17.97
N TRP A 109 -2.23 -6.17 -17.38
CA TRP A 109 -2.34 -6.00 -15.92
C TRP A 109 -2.21 -7.34 -15.16
N LYS A 110 -2.53 -8.47 -15.80
CA LYS A 110 -2.35 -9.82 -15.25
C LYS A 110 -0.89 -10.15 -15.02
N LEU A 111 -0.03 -9.87 -16.00
CA LEU A 111 1.42 -10.01 -15.88
C LEU A 111 1.95 -9.09 -14.79
N ILE A 112 1.58 -7.81 -14.85
CA ILE A 112 2.01 -6.80 -13.87
C ILE A 112 1.59 -7.21 -12.44
N SER A 113 0.35 -7.68 -12.26
CA SER A 113 -0.12 -8.12 -10.94
C SER A 113 0.60 -9.37 -10.44
N THR A 114 0.98 -10.28 -11.35
CA THR A 114 1.77 -11.47 -11.03
C THR A 114 3.17 -11.08 -10.57
N ASP A 115 3.86 -10.22 -11.33
CA ASP A 115 5.21 -9.76 -10.99
C ASP A 115 5.22 -8.96 -9.69
N LEU A 116 4.24 -8.08 -9.46
CA LEU A 116 4.12 -7.34 -8.21
C LEU A 116 3.83 -8.25 -7.01
N LYS A 117 3.08 -9.34 -7.20
CA LYS A 117 2.88 -10.34 -6.15
C LYS A 117 4.19 -11.05 -5.80
N ALA A 118 5.00 -11.39 -6.82
CA ALA A 118 6.33 -11.97 -6.62
C ALA A 118 7.24 -11.00 -5.86
N VAL A 119 7.31 -9.74 -6.26
CA VAL A 119 8.07 -8.68 -5.54
C VAL A 119 7.61 -8.53 -4.08
N LEU A 120 6.30 -8.52 -3.83
CA LEU A 120 5.75 -8.47 -2.46
C LEU A 120 6.14 -9.70 -1.62
N THR A 121 6.35 -10.84 -2.27
CA THR A 121 6.71 -12.09 -1.63
C THR A 121 8.21 -12.17 -1.33
N GLU A 122 9.04 -11.72 -2.27
CA GLU A 122 10.47 -12.00 -2.28
C GLU A 122 11.33 -10.78 -1.89
N ASN A 123 10.88 -9.55 -2.17
CA ASN A 123 11.71 -8.34 -2.07
C ASN A 123 11.12 -7.27 -1.13
N CYS A 124 9.87 -7.41 -0.69
CA CYS A 124 9.24 -6.45 0.20
C CYS A 124 9.66 -6.69 1.66
N ALA A 125 10.46 -5.77 2.22
CA ALA A 125 10.88 -5.82 3.61
C ALA A 125 10.13 -4.84 4.53
N THR A 126 9.37 -3.89 3.97
CA THR A 126 8.74 -2.80 4.72
C THR A 126 7.32 -2.47 4.27
N TRP A 127 6.57 -1.85 5.17
CA TRP A 127 5.25 -1.30 4.85
C TRP A 127 5.32 -0.20 3.79
N ALA A 128 6.43 0.54 3.70
CA ALA A 128 6.58 1.63 2.73
C ALA A 128 6.64 1.09 1.30
N THR A 129 7.40 0.01 1.06
CA THR A 129 7.44 -0.69 -0.22
C THR A 129 6.08 -1.29 -0.55
N CYS A 130 5.46 -2.01 0.40
CA CYS A 130 4.13 -2.60 0.21
C CYS A 130 3.06 -1.55 -0.17
N ASP A 131 3.03 -0.43 0.55
CA ASP A 131 2.04 0.62 0.34
C ASP A 131 2.30 1.37 -0.97
N GLY A 132 3.56 1.52 -1.40
CA GLY A 132 3.90 2.08 -2.69
C GLY A 132 3.51 1.16 -3.86
N ILE A 133 3.79 -0.14 -3.78
CA ILE A 133 3.29 -1.15 -4.75
C ILE A 133 1.76 -1.10 -4.80
N SER A 134 1.10 -0.96 -3.65
CA SER A 134 -0.36 -0.85 -3.57
C SER A 134 -0.93 0.39 -4.26
N LYS A 135 -0.14 1.46 -4.45
CA LYS A 135 -0.53 2.59 -5.31
C LYS A 135 -0.59 2.19 -6.78
N VAL A 136 0.37 1.38 -7.25
CA VAL A 136 0.38 0.82 -8.60
C VAL A 136 -0.81 -0.12 -8.79
N LEU A 137 -1.04 -1.04 -7.85
CA LEU A 137 -2.20 -1.96 -7.89
C LEU A 137 -3.53 -1.22 -7.94
N ARG A 138 -3.66 -0.12 -7.18
CA ARG A 138 -4.85 0.74 -7.25
C ARG A 138 -5.06 1.34 -8.64
N LEU A 139 -4.00 1.76 -9.34
CA LEU A 139 -4.12 2.29 -10.70
C LEU A 139 -4.59 1.20 -11.66
N LEU A 140 -4.06 -0.02 -11.54
CA LEU A 140 -4.54 -1.19 -12.31
C LEU A 140 -6.02 -1.48 -12.03
N ILE A 141 -6.45 -1.47 -10.76
CA ILE A 141 -7.85 -1.68 -10.38
C ILE A 141 -8.76 -0.60 -11.01
N LYS A 142 -8.35 0.66 -10.98
CA LYS A 142 -9.13 1.76 -11.59
C LYS A 142 -9.28 1.56 -13.09
N ARG A 143 -8.21 1.18 -13.78
CA ARG A 143 -8.19 0.98 -15.24
C ARG A 143 -8.95 -0.27 -15.68
N HIS A 144 -8.68 -1.42 -15.06
CA HIS A 144 -9.16 -2.74 -15.50
C HIS A 144 -10.39 -3.25 -14.72
N GLY A 145 -10.84 -2.51 -13.70
CA GLY A 145 -12.15 -2.71 -13.08
C GLY A 145 -12.27 -3.97 -12.23
N LYS A 146 -13.41 -4.67 -12.35
CA LYS A 146 -13.84 -5.72 -11.42
C LYS A 146 -12.96 -6.97 -11.48
N GLU A 147 -12.50 -7.36 -12.67
CA GLU A 147 -11.63 -8.54 -12.83
C GLU A 147 -10.30 -8.35 -12.09
N CYS A 148 -9.63 -7.22 -12.34
CA CYS A 148 -8.39 -6.85 -11.64
C CYS A 148 -8.59 -6.77 -10.12
N ALA A 149 -9.65 -6.08 -9.68
CA ALA A 149 -9.99 -6.02 -8.27
C ALA A 149 -10.24 -7.41 -7.65
N SER A 150 -10.87 -8.34 -8.37
CA SER A 150 -11.11 -9.69 -7.89
C SER A 150 -9.81 -10.49 -7.74
N THR A 151 -8.86 -10.31 -8.66
CA THR A 151 -7.51 -10.91 -8.55
C THR A 151 -6.77 -10.39 -7.32
N ILE A 152 -6.73 -9.07 -7.12
CA ILE A 152 -6.06 -8.48 -5.94
C ILE A 152 -6.80 -8.84 -4.64
N LYS A 153 -8.15 -8.91 -4.67
CA LYS A 153 -8.97 -9.38 -3.54
C LYS A 153 -8.57 -10.78 -3.10
N ALA A 154 -8.25 -11.69 -4.02
CA ALA A 154 -7.90 -13.07 -3.70
C ALA A 154 -6.63 -13.19 -2.83
N TRP A 155 -5.77 -12.16 -2.85
CA TRP A 155 -4.55 -12.12 -2.04
C TRP A 155 -4.83 -12.02 -0.53
N LYS A 156 -6.07 -11.75 -0.12
CA LYS A 156 -6.48 -11.76 1.30
C LYS A 156 -6.24 -13.10 2.00
N SER A 157 -6.20 -14.19 1.23
CA SER A 157 -6.02 -15.56 1.73
C SER A 157 -4.53 -15.98 1.80
N GLU A 158 -3.59 -15.08 1.47
CA GLU A 158 -2.14 -15.35 1.51
C GLU A 158 -1.56 -15.11 2.92
N ASP A 159 -1.98 -15.91 3.89
CA ASP A 159 -1.58 -15.79 5.30
C ASP A 159 -0.08 -16.00 5.55
N ARG A 160 0.61 -16.76 4.69
CA ARG A 160 2.06 -16.97 4.74
C ARG A 160 2.88 -15.74 4.32
N HIS A 161 2.29 -14.82 3.55
CA HIS A 161 2.99 -13.66 2.98
C HIS A 161 2.30 -12.36 3.40
N ILE A 162 2.73 -11.82 4.54
CA ILE A 162 2.10 -10.68 5.22
C ILE A 162 1.95 -9.45 4.32
N TRP A 163 2.90 -9.20 3.41
CA TRP A 163 2.87 -8.04 2.51
C TRP A 163 1.89 -8.21 1.36
N VAL A 164 1.69 -9.45 0.88
CA VAL A 164 0.68 -9.78 -0.13
C VAL A 164 -0.71 -9.62 0.48
N GLN A 165 -0.90 -10.16 1.69
CA GLN A 165 -2.15 -10.01 2.43
C GLN A 165 -2.43 -8.54 2.79
N ARG A 166 -1.42 -7.78 3.25
CA ARG A 166 -1.55 -6.33 3.48
C ARG A 166 -1.90 -5.58 2.20
N ALA A 167 -1.22 -5.86 1.08
CA ALA A 167 -1.48 -5.23 -0.21
C ALA A 167 -2.94 -5.43 -0.67
N SER A 168 -3.52 -6.60 -0.37
CA SER A 168 -4.95 -6.87 -0.61
C SER A 168 -5.86 -5.89 0.12
N CYS A 169 -5.48 -5.40 1.31
CA CYS A 169 -6.21 -4.36 2.04
C CYS A 169 -5.91 -2.97 1.47
N VAL A 170 -4.62 -2.59 1.45
CA VAL A 170 -4.23 -1.19 1.26
C VAL A 170 -4.40 -0.69 -0.18
N SER A 171 -4.47 -1.60 -1.16
CA SER A 171 -4.79 -1.25 -2.56
C SER A 171 -6.18 -0.62 -2.70
N PHE A 172 -7.10 -0.93 -1.78
CA PHE A 172 -8.47 -0.42 -1.78
C PHE A 172 -8.70 0.79 -0.89
N VAL A 173 -7.72 1.22 -0.07
CA VAL A 173 -7.86 2.36 0.86
C VAL A 173 -8.37 3.63 0.20
N CYS A 174 -7.78 4.02 -0.94
CA CYS A 174 -8.21 5.23 -1.65
C CYS A 174 -9.49 5.02 -2.48
N ILE A 175 -9.90 3.78 -2.69
CA ILE A 175 -11.17 3.43 -3.34
C ILE A 175 -12.30 3.52 -2.29
N ALA A 176 -12.06 3.02 -1.08
CA ALA A 176 -12.98 2.99 0.04
C ALA A 176 -13.59 4.35 0.38
N LYS A 177 -12.79 5.42 0.35
CA LYS A 177 -13.25 6.79 0.66
C LYS A 177 -14.19 7.41 -0.38
N HIS A 178 -14.25 6.86 -1.60
CA HIS A 178 -15.10 7.36 -2.68
C HIS A 178 -16.42 6.57 -2.82
N GLY A 179 -16.55 5.45 -2.10
CA GLY A 179 -17.75 4.62 -2.09
C GLY A 179 -18.25 4.26 -3.49
N ASP A 180 -19.57 4.36 -3.66
CA ASP A 180 -20.35 4.01 -4.86
C ASP A 180 -20.14 4.95 -6.06
N PHE A 181 -19.20 5.91 -6.02
CA PHE A 181 -19.06 6.93 -7.07
C PHE A 181 -17.75 6.80 -7.84
N GLU A 182 -17.83 6.25 -9.05
CA GLU A 182 -16.88 6.53 -10.11
C GLU A 182 -17.61 7.43 -11.13
N TYR A 183 -17.22 8.69 -11.25
CA TYR A 183 -17.72 9.54 -12.34
C TYR A 183 -17.11 9.02 -13.65
N ARG A 184 -17.86 8.18 -14.37
CA ARG A 184 -17.56 7.92 -15.78
C ARG A 184 -18.52 8.74 -16.61
N TYR A 185 -18.04 9.86 -17.15
CA TYR A 185 -18.74 10.63 -18.16
C TYR A 185 -18.89 9.75 -19.41
N ILE A 186 -20.05 9.12 -19.59
CA ILE A 186 -20.47 8.66 -20.91
C ILE A 186 -21.18 9.85 -21.53
N MET A 187 -20.42 10.67 -22.28
CA MET A 187 -20.99 11.74 -23.11
C MET A 187 -21.66 11.16 -24.36
N PHE A 188 -22.63 10.27 -24.20
CA PHE A 188 -23.50 9.86 -25.30
C PHE A 188 -24.91 9.65 -24.76
N PHE A 189 -25.75 10.65 -25.05
CA PHE A 189 -27.19 10.71 -24.82
C PHE A 189 -27.70 11.06 -23.42
N PHE A 190 -28.37 12.20 -23.40
CA PHE A 190 -28.72 13.09 -22.30
C PHE A 190 -29.80 12.58 -21.31
N PHE A 191 -30.20 11.31 -21.31
CA PHE A 191 -31.33 10.88 -20.45
C PHE A 191 -31.28 9.47 -19.86
N ILE A 192 -30.12 8.82 -19.83
CA ILE A 192 -29.91 7.61 -19.02
C ILE A 192 -28.70 7.85 -18.12
N TRP A 193 -28.97 8.35 -16.91
CA TRP A 193 -28.03 8.27 -15.79
C TRP A 193 -27.94 6.80 -15.34
N LEU A 194 -27.20 5.97 -16.06
CA LEU A 194 -26.86 4.65 -15.57
C LEU A 194 -25.77 4.81 -14.50
N LYS A 195 -26.20 4.98 -13.24
CA LYS A 195 -25.33 4.94 -12.05
C LYS A 195 -24.76 3.53 -11.89
N MET A 196 -23.68 3.22 -12.60
CA MET A 196 -22.86 2.05 -12.26
C MET A 196 -21.94 2.42 -11.11
N ALA A 197 -22.48 2.35 -9.90
CA ALA A 197 -21.66 2.33 -8.71
C ALA A 197 -20.75 1.10 -8.76
N LYS A 198 -19.45 1.28 -8.99
CA LYS A 198 -18.48 0.20 -8.77
C LYS A 198 -18.42 -0.06 -7.26
N ARG A 199 -19.26 -1.00 -6.80
CA ARG A 199 -19.34 -1.41 -5.40
C ARG A 199 -18.13 -2.25 -5.01
N TYR A 200 -17.11 -1.59 -4.48
CA TYR A 200 -15.99 -2.27 -3.82
C TYR A 200 -16.20 -2.40 -2.31
N ASN A 201 -17.27 -1.85 -1.73
CA ASN A 201 -17.54 -1.97 -0.30
C ASN A 201 -17.64 -3.44 0.14
N ASP A 202 -18.38 -4.27 -0.61
CA ASP A 202 -18.48 -5.71 -0.32
C ASP A 202 -17.13 -6.41 -0.45
N VAL A 203 -16.35 -6.05 -1.47
CA VAL A 203 -14.98 -6.54 -1.66
C VAL A 203 -14.08 -6.19 -0.47
N ILE A 204 -14.14 -4.93 0.00
CA ILE A 204 -13.37 -4.45 1.15
C ILE A 204 -13.78 -5.18 2.43
N MET A 205 -15.09 -5.37 2.64
CA MET A 205 -15.60 -6.09 3.81
C MET A 205 -15.17 -7.56 3.80
N GLU A 206 -15.18 -8.20 2.64
CA GLU A 206 -14.70 -9.59 2.46
C GLU A 206 -13.18 -9.69 2.69
N ILE A 207 -12.40 -8.70 2.25
CA ILE A 207 -10.97 -8.61 2.55
C ILE A 207 -10.75 -8.45 4.05
N ALA A 208 -11.43 -7.49 4.68
CA ALA A 208 -11.31 -7.22 6.10
C ALA A 208 -11.71 -8.43 6.95
N SER A 209 -12.77 -9.16 6.59
CA SER A 209 -13.22 -10.36 7.33
C SER A 209 -12.20 -11.49 7.32
N GLU A 210 -11.40 -11.60 6.26
CA GLU A 210 -10.33 -12.60 6.17
C GLU A 210 -9.07 -12.13 6.89
N CYS A 211 -8.59 -10.93 6.54
CA CYS A 211 -7.31 -10.42 7.02
C CYS A 211 -7.31 -10.09 8.53
N ILE A 212 -8.47 -9.81 9.14
CA ILE A 212 -8.57 -9.56 10.58
C ILE A 212 -8.18 -10.78 11.43
N ASN A 213 -8.18 -11.98 10.86
CA ASN A 213 -7.77 -13.20 11.57
C ASN A 213 -6.23 -13.32 11.68
N ASN A 214 -5.46 -12.54 10.89
CA ASN A 214 -4.02 -12.48 11.03
C ASN A 214 -3.63 -11.48 12.13
N ASN A 215 -2.93 -11.96 13.16
CA ASN A 215 -2.48 -11.16 14.30
C ASN A 215 -1.23 -10.33 14.00
N GLU A 216 -0.61 -10.50 12.82
CA GLU A 216 0.53 -9.70 12.42
C GLU A 216 0.16 -8.21 12.36
N ARG A 217 1.00 -7.38 12.97
CA ARG A 217 0.75 -5.96 13.20
C ARG A 217 0.49 -5.19 11.91
N PHE A 218 1.30 -5.36 10.86
CA PHE A 218 1.12 -4.65 9.60
C PHE A 218 -0.13 -5.11 8.83
N VAL A 219 -0.54 -6.37 8.96
CA VAL A 219 -1.83 -6.82 8.41
C VAL A 219 -2.99 -6.18 9.18
N GLN A 220 -2.97 -6.21 10.52
CA GLN A 220 -3.97 -5.57 11.38
C GLN A 220 -4.12 -4.06 11.09
N LEU A 221 -3.00 -3.36 10.89
CA LEU A 221 -3.01 -1.94 10.51
C LEU A 221 -3.53 -1.73 9.08
N GLY A 222 -3.31 -2.67 8.17
CA GLY A 222 -3.90 -2.65 6.82
C GLY A 222 -5.42 -2.74 6.87
N VAL A 223 -5.95 -3.67 7.67
CA VAL A 223 -7.41 -3.80 7.93
C VAL A 223 -7.96 -2.53 8.57
N GLY A 224 -7.29 -2.03 9.61
CA GLY A 224 -7.68 -0.78 10.28
C GLY A 224 -7.74 0.39 9.30
N TRP A 225 -6.73 0.55 8.44
CA TRP A 225 -6.69 1.65 7.49
C TRP A 225 -7.82 1.58 6.45
N VAL A 226 -8.06 0.41 5.85
CA VAL A 226 -9.12 0.30 4.83
C VAL A 226 -10.51 0.54 5.45
N LEU A 227 -10.76 0.04 6.68
CA LEU A 227 -12.00 0.30 7.42
C LEU A 227 -12.15 1.76 7.83
N ARG A 228 -11.06 2.43 8.21
CA ARG A 228 -11.04 3.87 8.52
C ARG A 228 -11.56 4.68 7.35
N GLU A 229 -11.08 4.40 6.14
CA GLU A 229 -11.54 5.10 4.93
C GLU A 229 -12.96 4.68 4.53
N LEU A 230 -13.33 3.40 4.66
CA LEU A 230 -14.70 2.93 4.37
C LEU A 230 -15.72 3.57 5.32
N SER A 231 -15.35 3.84 6.57
CA SER A 231 -16.25 4.45 7.57
C SER A 231 -16.73 5.86 7.21
N LEU A 232 -16.08 6.51 6.24
CA LEU A 232 -16.52 7.81 5.72
C LEU A 232 -17.80 7.71 4.90
N VAL A 233 -18.05 6.55 4.27
CA VAL A 233 -19.20 6.31 3.38
C VAL A 233 -20.15 5.23 3.89
N ASP A 234 -19.66 4.23 4.63
CA ASP A 234 -20.44 3.09 5.14
C ASP A 234 -20.17 2.84 6.63
N ARG A 235 -20.32 3.89 7.43
CA ARG A 235 -19.99 3.88 8.87
C ARG A 235 -20.71 2.79 9.64
N ASN A 236 -22.01 2.64 9.42
CA ASN A 236 -22.84 1.71 10.20
C ASN A 236 -22.38 0.27 10.02
N ARG A 237 -22.03 -0.12 8.78
CA ARG A 237 -21.50 -1.44 8.49
C ARG A 237 -20.13 -1.67 9.11
N VAL A 238 -19.24 -0.66 9.06
CA VAL A 238 -17.92 -0.75 9.72
C VAL A 238 -18.07 -0.88 11.24
N VAL A 239 -18.95 -0.10 11.87
CA VAL A 239 -19.24 -0.20 13.32
C VAL A 239 -19.77 -1.59 13.68
N ALA A 240 -20.71 -2.13 12.91
CA ALA A 240 -21.24 -3.47 13.13
C ALA A 240 -20.15 -4.54 13.02
N PHE A 241 -19.32 -4.46 11.97
CA PHE A 241 -18.20 -5.37 11.76
C PHE A 241 -17.18 -5.33 12.91
N ILE A 242 -16.82 -4.14 13.38
CA ILE A 242 -15.91 -3.98 14.51
C ILE A 242 -16.50 -4.64 15.77
N LYS A 243 -17.78 -4.42 16.07
CA LYS A 243 -18.43 -5.03 17.24
C LYS A 243 -18.48 -6.56 17.16
N GLU A 244 -18.74 -7.10 15.96
CA GLU A 244 -18.78 -8.54 15.72
C GLU A 244 -17.40 -9.18 15.89
N ASN A 245 -16.37 -8.55 15.32
CA ASN A 245 -14.99 -9.03 15.29
C ASN A 245 -14.10 -8.42 16.37
N TYR A 246 -14.68 -7.78 17.40
CA TYR A 246 -13.95 -6.97 18.37
C TYR A 246 -12.77 -7.70 19.02
N ALA A 247 -12.96 -8.96 19.38
CA ALA A 247 -11.93 -9.79 20.02
C ALA A 247 -10.74 -10.14 19.10
N LYS A 248 -10.87 -9.96 17.79
CA LYS A 248 -9.82 -10.23 16.80
C LYS A 248 -8.96 -8.99 16.50
N PHE A 249 -9.40 -7.80 16.90
CA PHE A 249 -8.63 -6.58 16.69
C PHE A 249 -7.49 -6.47 17.69
N SER A 250 -6.31 -6.15 17.17
CA SER A 250 -5.29 -5.51 18.01
C SER A 250 -5.78 -4.13 18.47
N ARG A 251 -5.37 -3.69 19.66
CA ARG A 251 -5.74 -2.37 20.18
C ARG A 251 -5.27 -1.22 19.27
N GLU A 252 -4.13 -1.41 18.61
CA GLU A 252 -3.59 -0.45 17.63
C GLU A 252 -4.42 -0.43 16.34
N GLY A 253 -4.74 -1.61 15.78
CA GLY A 253 -5.58 -1.75 14.59
C GLY A 253 -6.98 -1.17 14.78
N LEU A 254 -7.60 -1.39 15.95
CA LEU A 254 -8.88 -0.79 16.30
C LEU A 254 -8.80 0.75 16.32
N ARG A 255 -7.78 1.32 16.98
CA ARG A 255 -7.57 2.77 17.02
C ARG A 255 -7.42 3.37 15.62
N TYR A 256 -6.72 2.68 14.73
CA TYR A 256 -6.62 3.06 13.31
C TYR A 256 -7.99 3.03 12.63
N ALA A 257 -8.76 1.95 12.80
CA ALA A 257 -10.07 1.78 12.17
C ALA A 257 -11.08 2.88 12.52
N ILE A 258 -11.05 3.37 13.76
CA ILE A 258 -12.03 4.32 14.28
C ILE A 258 -11.55 5.78 14.23
N GLU A 259 -10.33 6.06 13.76
CA GLU A 259 -9.66 7.36 13.89
C GLU A 259 -10.52 8.54 13.36
N LYS A 260 -11.20 8.34 12.23
CA LYS A 260 -12.05 9.34 11.56
C LYS A 260 -13.51 9.36 12.03
N MET A 261 -13.89 8.48 12.97
CA MET A 261 -15.26 8.44 13.51
C MET A 261 -15.49 9.55 14.56
N PRO A 262 -16.75 9.97 14.78
CA PRO A 262 -17.12 10.85 15.88
C PRO A 262 -16.62 10.37 17.25
N GLY A 263 -16.29 11.31 18.14
CA GLY A 263 -15.66 11.00 19.43
C GLY A 263 -16.50 10.08 20.35
N ASN A 264 -17.83 10.21 20.31
CA ASN A 264 -18.74 9.33 21.05
C ASN A 264 -18.66 7.87 20.55
N ILE A 265 -18.68 7.66 19.24
CA ILE A 265 -18.56 6.33 18.63
C ILE A 265 -17.18 5.73 18.90
N ARG A 266 -16.12 6.53 18.81
CA ARG A 266 -14.77 6.07 19.14
C ARG A 266 -14.67 5.58 20.58
N LYS A 267 -15.20 6.35 21.53
CA LYS A 267 -15.20 5.97 22.95
C LYS A 267 -16.00 4.69 23.16
N GLU A 268 -17.21 4.62 22.59
CA GLU A 268 -18.06 3.42 22.63
C GLU A 268 -17.33 2.18 22.12
N LEU A 269 -16.65 2.28 20.98
CA LEU A 269 -15.91 1.15 20.40
C LEU A 269 -14.65 0.80 21.19
N MET A 270 -13.93 1.77 21.76
CA MET A 270 -12.75 1.48 22.59
C MET A 270 -13.09 0.80 23.92
N ASP A 271 -14.26 1.10 24.46
CA ASP A 271 -14.77 0.56 25.73
C ASP A 271 -15.76 -0.59 25.49
N TYR A 272 -15.82 -1.14 24.27
CA TYR A 272 -16.84 -2.12 23.90
C TYR A 272 -16.64 -3.44 24.66
N GLU A 273 -17.58 -3.75 25.55
CA GLU A 273 -17.72 -5.07 26.13
C GLU A 273 -18.74 -5.88 25.32
N LYS A 274 -18.32 -7.03 24.78
CA LYS A 274 -19.26 -7.93 24.11
C LYS A 274 -20.33 -8.35 25.13
N PRO A 275 -21.63 -8.10 24.89
CA PRO A 275 -22.66 -8.45 25.85
C PRO A 275 -22.65 -9.97 26.07
N THR A 276 -22.32 -10.40 27.28
CA THR A 276 -22.39 -11.82 27.65
C THR A 276 -23.85 -12.26 27.65
N LYS A 277 -24.12 -13.49 27.17
CA LYS A 277 -25.49 -14.06 27.11
C LYS A 277 -26.23 -13.96 28.47
N THR A 278 -25.50 -13.87 29.58
CA THR A 278 -26.00 -13.69 30.94
C THR A 278 -26.62 -12.31 31.22
N LYS A 279 -26.09 -11.22 30.63
CA LYS A 279 -26.63 -9.85 30.81
C LYS A 279 -27.96 -9.64 30.06
N SER A 280 -28.14 -10.31 28.91
CA SER A 280 -29.41 -10.29 28.14
C SER A 280 -30.58 -10.90 28.94
N ARG A 281 -30.35 -12.03 29.62
CA ARG A 281 -31.38 -12.71 30.43
C ARG A 281 -31.84 -11.87 31.64
N LYS A 282 -30.92 -11.14 32.29
CA LYS A 282 -31.26 -10.22 33.41
C LYS A 282 -32.03 -8.98 32.97
N ARG A 283 -31.80 -8.48 31.76
CA ARG A 283 -32.52 -7.31 31.23
C ARG A 283 -33.96 -7.67 30.84
N ASN A 284 -34.16 -8.84 30.23
CA ASN A 284 -35.50 -9.34 29.89
C ASN A 284 -36.33 -9.74 31.12
N LEU A 285 -35.70 -10.24 32.20
CA LEU A 285 -36.41 -10.50 33.47
C LEU A 285 -36.90 -9.21 34.13
N LYS A 286 -36.10 -8.13 34.11
CA LYS A 286 -36.48 -6.85 34.72
C LYS A 286 -37.60 -6.11 33.97
N THR A 287 -37.71 -6.29 32.65
CA THR A 287 -38.81 -5.73 31.87
C THR A 287 -40.11 -6.53 32.00
N ALA A 288 -40.03 -7.84 32.28
CA ALA A 288 -41.22 -8.66 32.52
C ALA A 288 -41.86 -8.39 33.90
N THR A 289 -41.06 -8.03 34.91
CA THR A 289 -41.56 -7.70 36.26
C THR A 289 -42.08 -6.26 36.40
N ALA A 290 -42.01 -5.44 35.36
CA ALA A 290 -42.40 -4.01 35.40
C ALA A 290 -43.77 -3.74 34.72
N THR A 291 -44.43 -4.77 34.20
CA THR A 291 -45.76 -4.67 33.56
C THR A 291 -46.90 -5.25 34.40
N ASP A 292 -46.62 -5.74 35.61
CA ASP A 292 -47.61 -6.26 36.55
C ASP A 292 -47.65 -5.38 37.82
N VAL A 293 -48.11 -4.13 37.70
CA VAL A 293 -48.66 -3.30 38.79
C VAL A 293 -49.78 -2.42 38.24
#